data_AF-A0A0C9RNV2-F1
#
_entry.id   AF-A0A0C9RNV2-F1
#
_cell.length_a   1.000
_cell.length_b   1.000
_cell.length_c   1.000
_cell.angle_alpha   90.00
_cell.angle_beta   90.00
_cell.angle_gamma   90.00
#
_symmetry.space_group_name_H-M   'P 1'
#
loop_
_entity.id
_entity.type
_entity.pdbx_description
1 polymer ?
#
loop_
_entity_poly.entity_id
_entity_poly.type
_entity_poly.pdbx_seq_one_letter_code
_entity_poly.pdbx_strand_id
1 'polypeptide(L)'
;QRFQLLPAMPEDEITILQGAKTQLSKIMESLNKSHREHLLSFAIQEWMTMKIGVDSDDESNDEDEHVLDDPAAKLRKIVEEIRDKIPLNAILPSENIQLPTKGPNDDCDPKITVHVDGFLYEDDDIEDLVKEGKMSRNYCKDCGSKNTSPLSKNSHYSLFFSPLSALFRS
;
A
#
# COMPACT_ATOMS: atom_id res chain seq x y z
N GLN A 1 -13.39 25.17 -19.96
CA GLN A 1 -13.30 24.88 -18.52
C GLN A 1 -14.49 25.53 -17.82
N ARG A 2 -15.45 24.73 -17.35
CA ARG A 2 -16.59 25.22 -16.57
C ARG A 2 -16.30 24.82 -15.13
N PHE A 3 -15.74 25.74 -14.35
CA PHE A 3 -15.58 25.55 -12.91
C PHE A 3 -16.98 25.47 -12.30
N GLN A 4 -17.34 24.28 -11.78
CA GLN A 4 -18.50 24.14 -10.92
C GLN A 4 -18.12 24.72 -9.56
N LEU A 5 -18.64 25.92 -9.26
CA LEU A 5 -18.66 26.45 -7.90
C LEU A 5 -19.59 25.54 -7.09
N LEU A 6 -19.06 24.92 -6.04
CA LEU A 6 -19.85 24.20 -5.03
C LEU A 6 -20.91 25.14 -4.45
N PRO A 7 -22.14 24.66 -4.20
CA PRO A 7 -23.18 25.49 -3.61
C PRO A 7 -22.74 25.95 -2.21
N ALA A 8 -22.80 27.26 -1.98
CA ALA A 8 -22.57 27.84 -0.65
C ALA A 8 -23.58 27.23 0.33
N MET A 9 -23.09 26.74 1.48
CA MET A 9 -23.95 26.19 2.52
C MET A 9 -24.94 27.25 3.02
N PRO A 10 -26.20 26.90 3.28
CA PRO A 10 -27.22 27.84 3.72
C PRO A 10 -26.86 28.47 5.08
N GLU A 11 -27.07 29.79 5.21
CA GLU A 11 -26.66 30.61 6.38
C GLU A 11 -27.25 30.11 7.72
N ASP A 12 -28.41 29.44 7.68
CA ASP A 12 -29.09 28.88 8.84
C ASP A 12 -28.30 27.70 9.46
N GLU A 13 -27.66 26.88 8.63
CA GLU A 13 -26.92 25.70 9.07
C GLU A 13 -25.58 26.08 9.71
N ILE A 14 -24.96 27.16 9.22
CA ILE A 14 -23.75 27.76 9.80
C ILE A 14 -24.05 28.30 11.20
N THR A 15 -25.21 28.94 11.38
CA THR A 15 -25.64 29.51 12.67
C THR A 15 -25.90 28.42 13.70
N ILE A 16 -26.54 27.31 13.29
CA ILE A 16 -26.78 26.14 14.15
C ILE A 16 -25.44 25.49 14.56
N LEU A 17 -24.51 25.32 13.63
CA LEU A 17 -23.21 24.74 13.90
C LEU A 17 -22.39 25.59 14.88
N GLN A 18 -22.42 26.92 14.73
CA GLN A 18 -21.77 27.84 15.67
C GLN A 18 -22.41 27.77 17.07
N GLY A 19 -23.75 27.68 17.14
CA GLY A 19 -24.48 27.46 18.39
C GLY A 19 -24.06 26.15 19.08
N ALA A 20 -23.93 25.06 18.32
CA ALA A 20 -23.48 23.77 18.85
C ALA A 20 -22.03 23.82 19.35
N LYS A 21 -21.11 24.44 18.58
CA LYS A 21 -19.70 24.60 18.97
C LYS A 21 -19.53 25.36 20.28
N THR A 22 -20.29 26.45 20.45
CA THR A 22 -20.22 27.27 21.67
C THR A 22 -20.77 26.52 22.88
N GLN A 23 -21.86 25.77 22.73
CA GLN A 23 -22.40 24.92 23.80
C GLN A 23 -21.43 23.80 24.20
N LEU A 24 -20.84 23.11 23.23
CA LEU A 24 -19.85 22.07 23.49
C LEU A 24 -18.63 22.63 24.23
N SER A 25 -18.13 23.79 23.80
CA SER A 25 -16.99 24.45 24.45
C SER A 25 -17.28 24.76 25.91
N LYS A 26 -18.48 25.30 26.20
CA LYS A 26 -18.91 25.59 27.57
C LYS A 26 -19.01 24.32 28.43
N ILE A 27 -19.48 23.21 27.86
CA ILE A 27 -19.51 21.92 28.55
C ILE A 27 -18.07 21.46 28.84
N MET A 28 -17.18 21.49 27.86
CA MET A 28 -15.78 21.07 28.02
C MET A 28 -15.05 21.87 29.10
N GLU A 29 -15.27 23.19 29.16
CA GLU A 29 -14.69 24.07 30.17
C GLU A 29 -15.23 23.79 31.58
N SER A 30 -16.48 23.33 31.71
CA SER A 30 -17.09 22.99 33.00
C SER A 30 -16.62 21.65 33.59
N LEU A 31 -16.00 20.80 32.78
CA LEU A 31 -15.57 19.45 33.16
C LEU A 31 -14.15 19.44 33.72
N ASN A 32 -13.87 18.51 34.64
CA ASN A 32 -12.51 18.25 35.12
C ASN A 32 -11.68 17.48 34.07
N LYS A 33 -10.36 17.40 34.28
CA LYS A 33 -9.43 16.74 33.33
C LYS A 33 -9.85 15.30 32.98
N SER A 34 -10.15 14.49 34.00
CA SER A 34 -10.53 13.08 33.83
C SER A 34 -11.85 12.92 33.07
N HIS A 35 -12.84 13.77 33.31
CA HIS A 35 -14.13 13.73 32.61
C HIS A 35 -14.02 14.23 31.16
N ARG A 36 -13.13 15.20 30.88
CA ARG A 36 -12.84 15.62 29.50
C ARG A 36 -12.23 14.47 28.71
N GLU A 37 -11.26 13.76 29.28
CA GLU A 37 -10.62 12.60 28.64
C GLU A 37 -11.63 11.49 28.36
N HIS A 38 -12.53 11.17 29.30
CA HIS A 38 -13.59 10.19 29.08
C HIS A 38 -14.61 10.62 28.01
N LEU A 39 -14.96 11.91 27.96
CA LEU A 39 -15.90 12.40 26.96
C LEU A 39 -15.28 12.41 25.56
N LEU A 40 -14.00 12.78 25.44
CA LEU A 40 -13.26 12.74 24.19
C LEU A 40 -13.08 11.30 23.69
N SER A 41 -12.74 10.36 24.58
CA SER A 41 -12.61 8.96 24.19
C SER A 41 -13.93 8.37 23.71
N PHE A 42 -15.04 8.71 24.38
CA PHE A 42 -16.38 8.35 23.94
C PHE A 42 -16.72 8.92 22.56
N ALA A 43 -16.49 10.22 22.33
CA ALA A 43 -16.77 10.87 21.05
C ALA A 43 -15.94 10.26 19.90
N ILE A 44 -14.66 9.97 20.14
CA ILE A 44 -13.80 9.30 19.16
C ILE A 44 -14.33 7.90 18.84
N GLN A 45 -14.69 7.09 19.83
CA GLN A 45 -15.19 5.73 19.60
C GLN A 45 -16.52 5.69 18.86
N GLU A 46 -17.47 6.57 19.22
CA GLU A 46 -18.77 6.67 18.56
C GLU A 46 -18.65 7.20 17.12
N TRP A 47 -17.71 8.10 16.83
CA TRP A 47 -17.59 8.70 15.50
C TRP A 47 -16.63 7.96 14.57
N MET A 48 -15.62 7.26 15.11
CA MET A 48 -14.78 6.33 14.36
C MET A 48 -15.57 5.12 13.85
N THR A 49 -16.55 4.63 14.63
CA THR A 49 -17.44 3.54 14.18
C THR A 49 -18.41 3.98 13.07
N MET A 50 -18.65 5.29 12.92
CA MET A 50 -19.55 5.85 11.91
C MET A 50 -18.85 6.29 10.61
N LYS A 51 -17.51 6.34 10.57
CA LYS A 51 -16.72 6.78 9.40
C LYS A 51 -15.62 5.79 8.99
N ILE A 52 -15.95 4.51 8.81
CA ILE A 52 -15.21 3.67 7.84
C ILE A 52 -15.70 4.06 6.44
N GLY A 53 -15.19 5.19 5.96
CA GLY A 53 -15.54 5.81 4.69
C GLY A 53 -14.49 6.87 4.37
N VAL A 54 -13.41 6.40 3.76
CA VAL A 54 -12.29 7.07 3.08
C VAL A 54 -12.52 8.57 2.77
N ASP A 55 -11.61 9.43 3.20
CA ASP A 55 -10.86 10.33 2.31
C ASP A 55 -9.82 11.15 3.10
N SER A 56 -8.65 11.26 2.47
CA SER A 56 -7.40 11.83 2.95
C SER A 56 -7.36 13.36 2.87
N ASP A 57 -6.27 13.91 3.43
CA ASP A 57 -5.70 15.27 3.28
C ASP A 57 -6.03 16.24 4.42
N ASP A 58 -5.03 16.55 5.27
CA ASP A 58 -4.30 17.84 5.22
C ASP A 58 -3.19 17.88 6.30
N GLU A 59 -2.05 18.51 5.94
CA GLU A 59 -0.85 18.66 6.77
C GLU A 59 -1.01 19.73 7.87
N SER A 60 -0.50 19.46 9.07
CA SER A 60 0.12 20.52 9.90
C SER A 60 1.13 19.93 10.88
N ASN A 61 2.38 20.36 10.74
CA ASN A 61 3.47 20.16 11.70
C ASN A 61 3.16 20.83 13.03
N ASP A 62 3.19 20.08 14.12
CA ASP A 62 3.61 20.55 15.44
C ASP A 62 4.34 19.39 16.14
N GLU A 63 5.57 19.65 16.56
CA GLU A 63 6.42 18.72 17.28
C GLU A 63 5.83 18.51 18.68
N ASP A 64 5.07 17.43 18.85
CA ASP A 64 4.70 16.91 20.17
C ASP A 64 4.92 15.39 20.18
N GLU A 65 5.58 14.94 21.24
CA GLU A 65 6.13 13.61 21.46
C GLU A 65 5.00 12.59 21.73
N HIS A 66 4.23 12.28 20.70
CA HIS A 66 3.26 11.17 20.64
C HIS A 66 3.22 10.57 19.22
N VAL A 67 4.39 10.25 18.65
CA VAL A 67 4.53 9.60 17.34
C VAL A 67 4.24 8.10 17.44
N LEU A 68 3.02 7.72 17.84
CA LEU A 68 2.57 6.32 17.76
C LEU A 68 1.05 6.28 17.70
N ASP A 69 0.45 6.63 16.56
CA ASP A 69 -0.86 6.09 16.14
C ASP A 69 -1.13 6.30 14.64
N ASP A 70 -0.10 6.44 13.80
CA ASP A 70 -0.29 6.20 12.36
C ASP A 70 -0.43 4.68 12.16
N PRO A 71 -1.63 4.17 11.79
CA PRO A 71 -1.84 2.75 11.57
C PRO A 71 -0.91 2.23 10.48
N ALA A 72 -0.57 3.07 9.49
CA ALA A 72 0.34 2.70 8.42
C ALA A 72 1.78 2.56 8.94
N ALA A 73 2.26 3.48 9.80
CA ALA A 73 3.58 3.34 10.45
C ALA A 73 3.68 2.06 11.28
N LYS A 74 2.59 1.70 11.99
CA LYS A 74 2.54 0.46 12.75
C LYS A 74 2.60 -0.77 11.86
N LEU A 75 1.89 -0.77 10.73
CA LEU A 75 1.94 -1.85 9.74
C LEU A 75 3.33 -1.97 9.12
N ARG A 76 3.96 -0.85 8.72
CA ARG A 76 5.34 -0.85 8.19
C ARG A 76 6.33 -1.48 9.17
N LYS A 77 6.22 -1.13 10.47
CA LYS A 77 7.05 -1.75 11.50
C LYS A 77 6.82 -3.26 11.64
N ILE A 78 5.57 -3.71 11.57
CA ILE A 78 5.24 -5.15 11.59
C ILE A 78 5.85 -5.86 10.37
N VAL A 79 5.74 -5.26 9.18
CA VAL A 79 6.34 -5.80 7.95
C VAL A 79 7.85 -5.96 8.10
N GLU A 80 8.56 -4.93 8.57
CA GLU A 80 10.00 -4.98 8.83
C GLU A 80 10.37 -6.10 9.81
N GLU A 81 9.66 -6.19 10.95
CA GLU A 81 9.93 -7.23 11.95
C GLU A 81 9.66 -8.66 11.44
N ILE A 82 8.71 -8.83 10.52
CA ILE A 82 8.42 -10.13 9.91
C ILE A 82 9.50 -10.47 8.87
N ARG A 83 9.88 -9.51 8.01
CA ARG A 83 10.94 -9.70 6.99
C ARG A 83 12.25 -10.21 7.61
N ASP A 84 12.59 -9.76 8.82
CA ASP A 84 13.79 -10.20 9.53
C ASP A 84 13.72 -11.65 10.06
N LYS A 85 12.51 -12.19 10.24
CA LYS A 85 12.28 -13.50 10.89
C LYS A 85 11.99 -14.61 9.89
N ILE A 86 11.64 -14.29 8.65
CA ILE A 86 11.21 -15.28 7.65
C ILE A 86 12.10 -15.21 6.40
N PRO A 87 12.24 -16.31 5.64
CA PRO A 87 12.96 -16.27 4.38
C PRO A 87 12.27 -15.33 3.37
N LEU A 88 13.02 -14.83 2.38
CA LEU A 88 12.51 -13.87 1.39
C LEU A 88 11.29 -14.36 0.62
N ASN A 89 11.20 -15.67 0.37
CA ASN A 89 10.03 -16.26 -0.28
C ASN A 89 8.84 -16.43 0.68
N ALA A 90 8.98 -16.14 1.97
CA ALA A 90 7.99 -16.29 3.02
C ALA A 90 7.41 -17.70 3.20
N ILE A 91 8.08 -18.72 2.65
CA ILE A 91 7.60 -20.11 2.71
C ILE A 91 8.23 -20.83 3.89
N LEU A 92 7.39 -21.39 4.76
CA LEU A 92 7.86 -22.23 5.86
C LEU A 92 8.21 -23.63 5.36
N PRO A 93 9.22 -24.31 5.94
CA PRO A 93 9.56 -25.69 5.54
C PRO A 93 8.43 -26.70 5.72
N SER A 94 7.45 -26.39 6.57
CA SER A 94 6.26 -27.21 6.82
C SER A 94 5.12 -26.97 5.82
N GLU A 95 5.20 -25.96 4.96
CA GLU A 95 4.16 -25.66 3.99
C GLU A 95 4.23 -26.59 2.78
N ASN A 96 3.06 -27.08 2.35
CA ASN A 96 2.92 -27.88 1.14
C ASN A 96 2.25 -27.03 0.05
N ILE A 97 3.06 -26.44 -0.82
CA ILE A 97 2.56 -25.60 -1.92
C ILE A 97 2.17 -26.51 -3.08
N GLN A 98 0.89 -26.44 -3.47
CA GLN A 98 0.40 -27.14 -4.65
C GLN A 98 0.07 -26.14 -5.75
N LEU A 99 0.80 -26.23 -6.86
CA LEU A 99 0.56 -25.39 -8.02
C LEU A 99 -0.63 -25.91 -8.82
N PRO A 100 -1.47 -25.02 -9.37
CA PRO A 100 -2.56 -25.41 -10.25
C PRO A 100 -2.03 -26.21 -11.44
N THR A 101 -2.62 -27.36 -11.73
CA THR A 101 -2.26 -28.16 -12.92
C THR A 101 -3.12 -27.85 -14.14
N LYS A 102 -4.16 -27.01 -13.96
CA LYS A 102 -5.11 -26.64 -15.00
C LYS A 102 -5.64 -25.24 -14.74
N GLY A 103 -5.84 -24.48 -15.81
CA GLY A 103 -6.44 -23.14 -15.76
C GLY A 103 -5.40 -22.04 -15.80
N PRO A 104 -5.79 -20.79 -15.48
CA PRO A 104 -4.82 -19.69 -15.41
C PRO A 104 -3.74 -20.04 -14.38
N ASN A 105 -2.48 -19.91 -14.79
CA ASN A 105 -1.25 -20.23 -14.03
C ASN A 105 -0.85 -21.72 -13.99
N ASP A 106 -1.33 -22.56 -14.93
CA ASP A 106 -0.88 -23.96 -15.08
C ASP A 106 0.55 -24.11 -15.63
N ASP A 107 1.14 -23.00 -16.06
CA ASP A 107 2.52 -22.85 -16.49
C ASP A 107 3.49 -22.51 -15.33
N CYS A 108 3.00 -22.39 -14.10
CA CYS A 108 3.86 -22.23 -12.93
C CYS A 108 4.70 -23.49 -12.69
N ASP A 109 6.02 -23.34 -12.73
CA ASP A 109 6.98 -24.39 -12.35
C ASP A 109 7.77 -23.90 -11.13
N PRO A 110 7.85 -24.67 -10.02
CA PRO A 110 8.57 -24.28 -8.82
C PRO A 110 10.04 -23.91 -9.05
N LYS A 111 10.65 -24.39 -10.14
CA LYS A 111 12.04 -24.09 -10.50
C LYS A 111 12.22 -22.65 -10.96
N ILE A 112 11.23 -22.07 -11.63
CA ILE A 112 11.32 -20.77 -12.28
C ILE A 112 10.39 -19.73 -11.64
N THR A 113 9.29 -20.16 -11.04
CA THR A 113 8.39 -19.31 -10.26
C THR A 113 9.01 -18.97 -8.91
N VAL A 114 8.83 -17.72 -8.48
CA VAL A 114 9.23 -17.27 -7.14
C VAL A 114 7.96 -16.86 -6.42
N HIS A 115 7.79 -17.35 -5.19
CA HIS A 115 6.74 -16.89 -4.31
C HIS A 115 7.20 -15.60 -3.62
N VAL A 116 6.29 -14.62 -3.58
CA VAL A 116 6.48 -13.33 -2.93
C VAL A 116 5.22 -13.06 -2.14
N ASP A 117 5.38 -12.72 -0.87
CA ASP A 117 4.26 -12.38 -0.01
C ASP A 117 3.85 -10.92 -0.23
N GLY A 118 2.61 -10.71 -0.71
CA GLY A 118 2.09 -9.38 -1.04
C GLY A 118 1.72 -8.51 0.17
N PHE A 119 1.69 -9.07 1.39
CA PHE A 119 1.63 -8.25 2.60
C PHE A 119 3.01 -7.70 2.96
N LEU A 120 4.06 -8.48 2.67
CA LEU A 120 5.42 -8.09 3.01
C LEU A 120 6.14 -7.32 1.92
N TYR A 121 5.76 -7.43 0.65
CA TYR A 121 6.43 -6.73 -0.43
C TYR A 121 5.42 -6.15 -1.40
N GLU A 122 5.50 -4.85 -1.61
CA GLU A 122 4.78 -4.14 -2.66
C GLU A 122 5.57 -4.20 -3.98
N ASP A 123 4.93 -3.86 -5.10
CA ASP A 123 5.57 -3.93 -6.43
C ASP A 123 6.87 -3.11 -6.51
N ASP A 124 6.92 -1.97 -5.84
CA ASP A 124 8.11 -1.12 -5.75
C ASP A 124 9.26 -1.81 -4.96
N ASP A 125 8.93 -2.55 -3.89
CA ASP A 125 9.93 -3.35 -3.17
C ASP A 125 10.52 -4.45 -4.08
N ILE A 126 9.73 -5.01 -5.00
CA ILE A 126 10.21 -6.01 -5.96
C ILE A 126 11.22 -5.42 -6.94
N GLU A 127 10.99 -4.19 -7.40
CA GLU A 127 11.97 -3.46 -8.21
C GLU A 127 13.31 -3.31 -7.47
N ASP A 128 13.27 -2.97 -6.20
CA ASP A 128 14.49 -2.78 -5.40
C ASP A 128 15.20 -4.11 -5.11
N LEU A 129 14.46 -5.19 -4.81
CA LEU A 129 15.03 -6.53 -4.68
C LEU A 129 15.72 -7.00 -5.97
N VAL A 130 15.20 -6.63 -7.13
CA VAL A 130 15.83 -6.94 -8.42
C VAL A 130 17.09 -6.09 -8.63
N LYS A 131 17.07 -4.80 -8.31
CA LYS A 131 18.26 -3.92 -8.42
C LYS A 131 19.39 -4.37 -7.49
N GLU A 132 19.06 -4.81 -6.29
CA GLU A 132 20.02 -5.34 -5.31
C GLU A 132 20.56 -6.73 -5.68
N GLY A 133 20.00 -7.37 -6.70
CA GLY A 133 20.37 -8.72 -7.12
C GLY A 133 19.87 -9.83 -6.19
N LYS A 134 18.97 -9.52 -5.25
CA LYS A 134 18.30 -10.50 -4.38
C LYS A 134 17.21 -11.28 -5.13
N MET A 135 16.68 -10.72 -6.22
CA MET A 135 15.71 -11.34 -7.11
C MET A 135 16.11 -11.15 -8.59
N SER A 136 15.70 -12.07 -9.47
CA SER A 136 15.85 -11.92 -10.92
C SER A 136 14.52 -12.15 -11.62
N ARG A 137 14.17 -11.26 -12.56
CA ARG A 137 13.00 -11.39 -13.43
C ARG A 137 13.20 -12.38 -14.58
N ASN A 138 14.44 -12.81 -14.81
CA ASN A 138 14.80 -13.59 -15.98
C ASN A 138 15.40 -14.93 -15.57
N TYR A 139 14.97 -15.98 -16.26
CA TYR A 139 15.57 -17.30 -16.16
C TYR A 139 16.01 -17.79 -17.55
N CYS A 140 17.03 -18.63 -17.60
CA CYS A 140 17.45 -19.29 -18.82
C CYS A 140 16.41 -20.36 -19.21
N LYS A 141 15.88 -20.31 -20.45
CA LYS A 141 14.90 -21.30 -20.92
C LYS A 141 15.52 -22.69 -21.14
N ASP A 142 16.82 -22.77 -21.39
CA ASP A 142 17.50 -24.05 -21.65
C ASP A 142 17.87 -24.80 -20.37
N CYS A 143 18.25 -24.09 -19.30
CA CYS A 143 18.72 -24.71 -18.05
C CYS A 143 17.95 -24.29 -16.79
N GLY A 144 17.02 -23.36 -16.86
CA GLY A 144 16.21 -22.87 -15.73
C GLY A 144 16.96 -21.94 -14.76
N SER A 145 18.24 -21.65 -15.00
CA SER A 145 19.06 -20.82 -14.11
C SER A 145 18.53 -19.38 -14.02
N LYS A 146 18.41 -18.87 -12.79
CA LYS A 146 18.09 -17.46 -12.50
C LYS A 146 19.33 -16.55 -12.46
N ASN A 147 20.53 -17.14 -12.55
CA ASN A 147 21.79 -16.40 -12.68
C ASN A 147 21.93 -15.87 -14.11
N THR A 148 21.23 -14.78 -14.38
CA THR A 148 21.19 -14.11 -15.67
C THR A 148 21.83 -12.74 -15.52
N SER A 149 22.77 -12.40 -16.41
CA SER A 149 23.37 -11.07 -16.46
C SER A 149 22.68 -10.23 -17.54
N PRO A 150 22.41 -8.94 -17.29
CA PRO A 150 22.00 -8.03 -18.35
C PRO A 150 23.02 -8.06 -19.47
N LEU A 151 22.56 -8.11 -20.72
CA LEU A 151 23.47 -7.96 -21.86
C LEU A 151 24.16 -6.60 -21.74
N SER A 152 25.48 -6.61 -21.50
CA SER A 152 26.25 -5.38 -21.52
C SER A 152 26.14 -4.79 -22.92
N LYS A 153 25.67 -3.54 -23.01
CA LYS A 153 25.48 -2.81 -24.27
C LYS A 153 26.82 -2.37 -24.90
N ASN A 154 27.75 -3.31 -25.07
CA ASN A 154 28.92 -3.16 -25.94
C ASN A 154 28.81 -4.07 -27.17
N SER A 155 27.59 -4.41 -27.57
CA SER A 155 27.32 -5.16 -28.79
C SER A 155 26.61 -4.25 -29.76
N HIS A 156 27.41 -3.56 -30.59
CA HIS A 156 27.00 -2.87 -31.81
C HIS A 156 26.44 -3.87 -32.84
N TYR A 157 25.34 -4.56 -32.53
CA TYR A 157 24.63 -5.37 -33.50
C TYR A 157 23.17 -4.90 -33.54
N SER A 158 22.81 -4.41 -34.71
CA SER A 158 21.51 -3.87 -35.10
C SER A 158 20.35 -4.71 -34.55
N LEU A 159 19.62 -4.14 -33.58
CA LEU A 159 18.25 -4.58 -33.31
C LEU A 159 17.42 -4.21 -34.53
N PHE A 160 17.10 -5.23 -35.33
CA PHE A 160 16.15 -5.13 -36.42
C PHE A 160 14.78 -4.86 -35.80
N PHE A 161 14.34 -3.60 -35.86
CA PHE A 161 12.96 -3.21 -35.61
C PHE A 161 12.12 -3.74 -36.79
N SER A 162 11.43 -4.87 -36.61
CA SER A 162 10.31 -5.22 -37.49
C SER A 162 9.03 -4.64 -36.86
N PRO A 163 8.32 -3.70 -37.50
CA PRO A 163 7.00 -3.31 -37.07
C PRO A 163 6.03 -4.47 -37.32
N LEU A 164 5.32 -4.88 -36.27
CA LEU A 164 4.23 -5.83 -36.32
C LEU A 164 3.03 -5.18 -37.04
N SER A 165 3.05 -5.11 -38.37
CA SER A 165 1.94 -4.58 -39.18
C SER A 165 1.59 -5.43 -40.41
N ALA A 166 1.86 -6.74 -40.38
CA ALA A 166 1.52 -7.61 -41.50
C ALA A 166 1.05 -8.99 -41.03
N LEU A 167 -0.18 -9.08 -40.51
CA LEU A 167 -0.96 -10.32 -40.48
C LEU A 167 -2.45 -10.06 -40.22
N PHE A 168 -3.09 -9.30 -41.10
CA PHE A 168 -4.49 -9.52 -41.49
C PHE A 168 -4.67 -9.10 -42.95
N ARG A 169 -4.41 -10.04 -43.85
CA ARG A 169 -4.93 -10.02 -45.21
C ARG A 169 -5.04 -11.46 -45.73
N SER A 170 -6.16 -12.11 -45.42
CA SER A 170 -7.00 -12.81 -46.39
C SER A 170 -8.36 -13.09 -45.77
#